data_AF-A0A2P4SKU5-F1
#
_entry.id   AF-A0A2P4SKU5-F1
#
_cell.length_a   1.000
_cell.length_b   1.000
_cell.length_c   1.000
_cell.angle_alpha   90.00
_cell.angle_beta   90.00
_cell.angle_gamma   90.00
#
_symmetry.space_group_name_H-M   'P 1'
#
loop_
_entity.id
_entity.type
_entity.pdbx_description
1 polymer ?
#
loop_
_entity_poly.entity_id
_entity_poly.type
_entity_poly.pdbx_seq_one_letter_code
_entity_poly.pdbx_strand_id
1 'polypeptide(L)'
;FYSNSYYSDAGNNDRVVIQELLKTVAQSQQLETSTQRDFKVVLLTEVDKLTKDAQHALRRTMEKYMATCRLILCCNSISKIIGPIQSRCLSVRVPAPSIEDICHVLSSVCKKEGLNLPQELAQRLAEKSGRNLRKALLMCESCRVQQYPFSADQDIPEMDWEIYLRETANAIVSQQSPQRLLEVRGRLYELLTHCIPPEIIMKVFKLLTVV
;
A
#
# COMPACT_ATOMS: atom_id res chain seq x y z
N PHE A 1 12.95 -5.29 16.70
CA PHE A 1 11.75 -6.14 16.82
C PHE A 1 10.66 -5.57 15.93
N TYR A 2 10.54 -6.08 14.69
CA TYR A 2 9.43 -5.76 13.80
C TYR A 2 8.27 -6.70 14.14
N SER A 3 7.41 -6.31 15.08
CA SER A 3 6.10 -6.96 15.24
C SER A 3 5.17 -6.35 14.20
N ASN A 4 5.06 -6.99 13.03
CA ASN A 4 4.02 -6.71 12.03
C ASN A 4 2.69 -7.26 12.57
N SER A 5 2.13 -6.60 13.57
CA SER A 5 0.74 -6.82 13.97
C SER A 5 -0.10 -5.93 13.04
N TYR A 6 -0.79 -6.53 12.08
CA TYR A 6 -1.73 -5.81 11.22
C TYR A 6 -2.87 -5.28 12.09
N TYR A 7 -2.76 -4.02 12.50
CA TYR A 7 -3.75 -3.33 13.34
C TYR A 7 -5.15 -3.30 12.69
N SER A 8 -5.24 -3.52 11.38
CA SER A 8 -6.47 -3.61 10.60
C SER A 8 -7.29 -4.89 10.85
N ASP A 9 -6.71 -5.94 11.43
CA ASP A 9 -7.42 -7.21 11.68
C ASP A 9 -8.19 -7.22 13.01
N ALA A 10 -7.95 -6.23 13.88
CA ALA A 10 -8.64 -6.11 15.17
C ALA A 10 -10.06 -5.51 15.06
N GLY A 11 -10.48 -5.06 13.87
CA GLY A 11 -11.82 -4.58 13.60
C GLY A 11 -12.24 -3.40 14.48
N ASN A 12 -13.19 -3.61 15.39
CA ASN A 12 -13.67 -2.56 16.30
C ASN A 12 -12.83 -2.44 17.60
N ASN A 13 -11.84 -3.32 17.79
CA ASN A 13 -11.03 -3.40 19.01
C ASN A 13 -9.67 -2.70 18.90
N ASP A 14 -9.41 -2.00 17.80
CA ASP A 14 -8.16 -1.30 17.50
C ASP A 14 -7.67 -0.40 18.65
N ARG A 15 -8.62 0.20 19.38
CA ARG A 15 -8.34 1.06 20.53
C ARG A 15 -7.55 0.32 21.61
N VAL A 16 -7.98 -0.89 21.97
CA VAL A 16 -7.37 -1.68 23.06
C VAL A 16 -5.99 -2.15 22.62
N VAL A 17 -5.91 -2.66 21.39
CA VAL A 17 -4.66 -3.16 20.79
C VAL A 17 -3.57 -2.09 20.78
N ILE A 18 -3.89 -0.87 20.35
CA ILE A 18 -2.92 0.24 20.33
C ILE A 18 -2.46 0.62 21.74
N GLN A 19 -3.39 0.70 22.69
CA GLN A 19 -3.07 1.06 24.07
C GLN A 19 -2.15 0.02 24.71
N GLU A 20 -2.46 -1.27 24.50
CA GLU A 20 -1.71 -2.38 25.06
C GLU A 20 -0.32 -2.51 24.42
N LEU A 21 -0.22 -2.41 23.10
CA LEU A 21 1.07 -2.47 22.41
C LEU A 21 2.00 -1.33 22.83
N LEU A 22 1.50 -0.10 22.87
CA LEU A 22 2.31 1.04 23.32
C LEU A 22 2.71 0.91 24.79
N LYS A 23 1.81 0.39 25.64
CA LYS A 23 2.11 0.13 27.06
C LYS A 23 3.20 -0.93 27.19
N THR A 24 3.11 -2.04 26.47
CA THR A 24 4.11 -3.12 26.49
C THR A 24 5.46 -2.66 25.97
N VAL A 25 5.49 -1.86 24.90
CA VAL A 25 6.75 -1.31 24.38
C VAL A 25 7.35 -0.28 25.35
N ALA A 26 6.52 0.57 25.96
CA ALA A 26 6.99 1.55 26.95
C ALA A 26 7.48 0.90 28.24
N GLN A 27 6.86 -0.20 28.69
CA GLN A 27 7.17 -0.89 29.95
C GLN A 27 8.25 -1.98 29.81
N SER A 28 8.53 -2.45 28.59
CA SER A 28 9.62 -3.42 28.41
C SER A 28 10.96 -2.82 28.84
N GLN A 29 11.73 -3.54 29.63
CA GLN A 29 13.01 -3.06 30.15
C GLN A 29 14.09 -3.15 29.06
N GLN A 30 14.91 -2.11 28.91
CA GLN A 30 16.12 -2.20 28.09
C GLN A 30 17.18 -2.94 28.92
N LEU A 31 17.59 -4.13 28.46
CA LEU A 31 18.61 -4.95 29.14
C LEU A 31 20.04 -4.44 28.91
N GLU A 32 20.25 -3.56 27.92
CA GLU A 32 21.58 -3.06 27.54
C GLU A 32 21.56 -1.54 27.35
N THR A 33 22.13 -0.81 28.33
CA THR A 33 22.11 0.66 28.42
C THR A 33 23.35 1.32 27.79
N SER A 34 24.27 0.54 27.22
CA SER A 34 25.62 1.03 26.87
C SER A 34 25.78 1.59 25.45
N THR A 35 24.86 1.30 24.52
CA THR A 35 25.05 1.62 23.08
C THR A 35 23.80 2.16 22.35
N GLN A 36 22.63 2.23 23.00
CA GLN A 36 21.39 2.65 22.37
C GLN A 36 20.84 3.96 22.97
N ARG A 37 20.21 4.77 22.11
CA ARG A 37 19.52 6.00 22.50
C ARG A 37 18.44 5.69 23.55
N ASP A 38 18.18 6.64 24.45
CA ASP A 38 17.25 6.53 25.59
C ASP A 38 15.76 6.40 25.21
N PHE A 39 15.43 6.19 23.94
CA PHE A 39 14.05 6.08 23.45
C PHE A 39 13.88 4.90 22.49
N LYS A 40 12.70 4.31 22.53
CA LYS A 40 12.27 3.27 21.57
C LYS A 40 11.51 3.89 20.42
N VAL A 41 11.53 3.24 19.25
CA VAL A 41 10.76 3.67 18.09
C VAL A 41 9.63 2.68 17.83
N VAL A 42 8.40 3.18 17.73
CA VAL A 42 7.22 2.40 17.37
C VAL A 42 6.74 2.86 16.00
N LEU A 43 6.76 1.96 15.02
CA LEU A 43 6.21 2.20 13.69
C LEU A 43 4.76 1.69 13.65
N LEU A 44 3.82 2.60 13.40
CA LEU A 44 2.43 2.27 13.15
C LEU A 44 2.13 2.47 11.67
N THR A 45 1.72 1.40 11.00
CA THR A 45 1.34 1.42 9.58
C THR A 45 -0.17 1.51 9.42
N GLU A 46 -0.62 2.11 8.31
CA GLU A 46 -2.05 2.24 7.96
C GLU A 46 -2.89 2.96 9.03
N VAL A 47 -2.32 3.98 9.67
CA VAL A 47 -2.97 4.75 10.75
C VAL A 47 -4.26 5.42 10.29
N ASP A 48 -4.42 5.65 8.98
CA ASP A 48 -5.62 6.18 8.35
C ASP A 48 -6.81 5.21 8.31
N LYS A 49 -6.59 3.92 8.58
CA LYS A 49 -7.67 2.94 8.76
C LYS A 49 -8.22 2.88 10.18
N LEU A 50 -7.53 3.49 11.15
CA LEU A 50 -7.95 3.47 12.55
C LEU A 50 -9.21 4.30 12.79
N THR A 51 -10.09 3.77 13.64
CA THR A 51 -11.28 4.49 14.13
C THR A 51 -10.90 5.78 14.87
N LYS A 52 -11.80 6.77 14.88
CA LYS A 52 -11.55 8.06 15.56
C LYS A 52 -11.26 7.87 17.06
N ASP A 53 -11.95 6.93 17.70
CA ASP A 53 -11.73 6.61 19.12
C ASP A 53 -10.36 5.99 19.38
N ALA A 54 -9.89 5.12 18.47
CA ALA A 54 -8.54 4.58 18.50
C ALA A 54 -7.49 5.68 18.30
N GLN A 55 -7.72 6.63 17.38
CA GLN A 55 -6.84 7.79 17.20
C GLN A 55 -6.81 8.69 18.45
N HIS A 56 -7.94 8.93 19.11
CA HIS A 56 -7.98 9.67 20.38
C HIS A 56 -7.25 8.92 21.50
N ALA A 57 -7.35 7.60 21.55
CA ALA A 57 -6.57 6.76 22.48
C ALA A 57 -5.06 6.80 22.18
N LEU A 58 -4.68 6.73 20.89
CA LEU A 58 -3.30 6.86 20.43
C LEU A 58 -2.71 8.20 20.87
N ARG A 59 -3.43 9.30 20.65
CA ARG A 59 -3.01 10.65 21.09
C ARG A 59 -2.69 10.68 22.59
N ARG A 60 -3.59 10.18 23.44
CA ARG A 60 -3.37 10.15 24.90
C ARG A 60 -2.14 9.33 25.28
N THR A 61 -1.96 8.20 24.62
CA THR A 61 -0.86 7.27 24.90
C THR A 61 0.48 7.82 24.44
N MET A 62 0.49 8.50 23.28
CA MET A 62 1.64 9.23 22.75
C MET A 62 2.09 10.33 23.70
N GLU A 63 1.16 11.13 24.26
CA GLU A 63 1.49 12.16 25.26
C GLU A 63 2.04 11.54 26.56
N LYS A 64 1.46 10.42 27.01
CA LYS A 64 1.86 9.74 28.26
C LYS A 64 3.27 9.15 28.20
N TYR A 65 3.68 8.60 27.06
CA TYR A 65 4.97 7.88 26.90
C TYR A 65 5.96 8.60 25.98
N MET A 66 5.82 9.90 25.79
CA MET A 66 6.67 10.69 24.88
C MET A 66 8.17 10.68 25.26
N ALA A 67 8.48 10.54 26.56
CA ALA A 67 9.85 10.52 27.06
C ALA A 67 10.59 9.21 26.71
N THR A 68 9.87 8.08 26.66
CA THR A 68 10.45 6.75 26.49
C THR A 68 10.25 6.17 25.10
N CYS A 69 9.26 6.66 24.34
CA CYS A 69 8.88 6.16 23.03
C CYS A 69 8.69 7.29 22.01
N ARG A 70 9.28 7.14 20.83
CA ARG A 70 9.00 7.93 19.62
C ARG A 70 8.14 7.13 18.67
N LEU A 71 7.14 7.77 18.08
CA LEU A 71 6.21 7.14 17.14
C LEU A 71 6.51 7.61 15.71
N ILE A 72 6.48 6.67 14.77
CA ILE A 72 6.45 6.94 13.33
C ILE A 72 5.10 6.45 12.82
N LEU A 73 4.30 7.36 12.29
CA LEU A 73 2.96 7.09 11.79
C LEU A 73 3.00 7.09 10.25
N CYS A 74 2.76 5.93 9.65
CA CYS A 74 2.63 5.80 8.20
C CYS A 74 1.15 5.77 7.82
N CYS A 75 0.72 6.74 7.01
CA CYS A 75 -0.63 6.84 6.49
C CYS A 75 -0.59 7.28 5.01
N ASN A 76 -1.57 6.83 4.22
CA ASN A 76 -1.68 7.23 2.82
C ASN A 76 -2.49 8.51 2.61
N SER A 77 -3.42 8.81 3.52
CA SER A 77 -4.26 10.00 3.46
C SER A 77 -4.27 10.75 4.79
N ILE A 78 -3.66 11.95 4.81
CA ILE A 78 -3.58 12.78 6.02
C ILE A 78 -4.96 13.30 6.45
N SER A 79 -5.91 13.42 5.52
CA SER A 79 -7.27 13.92 5.79
C SER A 79 -8.07 13.01 6.73
N LYS A 80 -7.71 11.72 6.83
CA LYS A 80 -8.34 10.76 7.75
C LYS A 80 -7.76 10.82 9.18
N ILE A 81 -6.68 11.56 9.39
CA ILE A 81 -6.01 11.70 10.69
C ILE A 81 -6.58 12.91 11.44
N ILE A 82 -6.91 12.73 12.73
CA ILE A 82 -7.41 13.83 13.56
C ILE A 82 -6.37 14.95 13.73
N GLY A 83 -6.83 16.21 13.68
CA GLY A 83 -5.98 17.40 13.85
C GLY A 83 -5.04 17.37 15.07
N PRO A 84 -5.47 16.87 16.25
CA PRO A 84 -4.58 16.75 17.41
C PRO A 84 -3.35 15.86 17.23
N ILE A 85 -3.41 14.83 16.37
CA ILE A 85 -2.22 14.01 16.07
C ILE A 85 -1.31 14.78 15.11
N GLN A 86 -1.89 15.39 14.07
CA GLN A 86 -1.14 16.16 13.08
C GLN A 86 -0.34 17.29 13.71
N SER A 87 -0.90 18.01 14.68
CA SER A 87 -0.21 19.13 15.35
C SER A 87 0.97 18.71 16.23
N ARG A 88 1.09 17.41 16.57
CA ARG A 88 2.15 16.87 17.44
C ARG A 88 3.22 16.10 16.68
N CYS A 89 2.99 15.83 15.40
CA CYS A 89 3.89 15.04 14.56
C CYS A 89 4.53 15.92 13.48
N LEU A 90 5.77 15.61 13.11
CA LEU A 90 6.38 16.19 11.92
C LEU A 90 5.78 15.52 10.68
N SER A 91 5.05 16.29 9.88
CA SER A 91 4.44 15.81 8.64
C SER A 91 5.48 15.71 7.53
N VAL A 92 5.96 14.50 7.26
CA VAL A 92 6.84 14.20 6.12
C VAL A 92 6.01 13.69 4.96
N ARG A 93 5.95 14.46 3.86
CA ARG A 93 5.24 14.05 2.63
C ARG A 93 6.21 13.34 1.69
N VAL A 94 5.94 12.08 1.38
CA VAL A 94 6.67 11.30 0.36
C VAL A 94 5.82 11.29 -0.91
N PRO A 95 6.13 12.10 -1.93
CA PRO A 95 5.41 12.06 -3.21
C PRO A 95 5.72 10.77 -3.96
N ALA A 96 4.78 10.36 -4.84
CA ALA A 96 5.06 9.28 -5.78
C ALA A 96 6.23 9.67 -6.71
N PRO A 97 7.14 8.75 -7.05
CA PRO A 97 8.27 9.05 -7.94
C PRO A 97 7.78 9.48 -9.33
N SER A 98 8.59 10.23 -10.06
CA SER A 98 8.31 10.54 -11.46
C SER A 98 8.51 9.30 -12.34
N ILE A 99 8.02 9.34 -13.58
CA ILE A 99 8.23 8.25 -14.54
C ILE A 99 9.73 8.05 -14.80
N GLU A 100 10.47 9.15 -14.91
CA GLU A 100 11.92 9.16 -15.10
C GLU A 100 12.66 8.51 -13.91
N ASP A 101 12.27 8.84 -12.68
CA ASP A 101 12.85 8.23 -11.47
C ASP A 101 12.61 6.72 -11.44
N ILE A 102 11.39 6.28 -11.82
CA ILE A 102 11.06 4.85 -11.90
C ILE A 102 11.94 4.17 -12.95
N CYS A 103 12.07 4.75 -14.14
CA CYS A 103 12.95 4.23 -15.19
C CYS A 103 14.41 4.12 -14.73
N HIS A 104 14.91 5.13 -14.00
CA HIS A 104 16.26 5.13 -13.45
C HIS A 104 16.45 4.01 -12.42
N VAL A 105 15.48 3.82 -11.53
CA VAL A 105 15.51 2.74 -10.54
C VAL A 105 15.45 1.37 -11.21
N LEU A 106 14.54 1.17 -12.17
CA LEU A 106 14.43 -0.07 -12.94
C LEU A 106 15.73 -0.41 -13.66
N SER A 107 16.33 0.58 -14.33
CA SER A 107 17.61 0.43 -15.01
C SER A 107 18.75 0.10 -14.03
N SER A 108 18.75 0.74 -12.86
CA SER A 108 19.75 0.49 -11.81
C SER A 108 19.63 -0.91 -11.23
N VAL A 109 18.41 -1.41 -11.01
CA VAL A 109 18.15 -2.77 -10.54
C VAL A 109 18.57 -3.78 -11.61
N CYS A 110 18.17 -3.57 -12.87
CA CYS A 110 18.54 -4.46 -13.97
C CYS A 110 20.05 -4.53 -14.18
N LYS A 111 20.76 -3.39 -14.12
CA LYS A 111 22.24 -3.36 -14.20
C LYS A 111 22.90 -4.17 -13.08
N LYS A 112 22.38 -4.09 -11.85
CA LYS A 112 22.89 -4.88 -10.71
C LYS A 112 22.64 -6.39 -10.89
N GLU A 113 21.54 -6.75 -11.52
CA GLU A 113 21.18 -8.14 -11.85
C GLU A 113 21.85 -8.66 -13.15
N GLY A 114 22.69 -7.84 -13.81
CA GLY A 114 23.33 -8.19 -15.08
C GLY A 114 22.37 -8.28 -16.27
N LEU A 115 21.21 -7.63 -16.19
CA LEU A 115 20.18 -7.61 -17.22
C LEU A 115 20.26 -6.36 -18.09
N ASN A 116 20.09 -6.54 -19.40
CA ASN A 116 19.92 -5.45 -20.36
C ASN A 116 18.44 -5.12 -20.54
N LEU A 117 17.95 -4.12 -19.83
CA LEU A 117 16.59 -3.60 -19.99
C LEU A 117 16.58 -2.48 -21.06
N PRO A 118 15.82 -2.63 -22.16
CA PRO A 118 15.66 -1.57 -23.14
C PRO A 118 14.87 -0.38 -22.56
N GLN A 119 15.26 0.83 -22.93
CA GLN A 119 14.68 2.07 -22.37
C GLN A 119 13.19 2.21 -22.69
N GLU A 120 12.77 1.80 -23.88
CA GLU A 120 11.35 1.80 -24.30
C GLU A 120 10.49 0.91 -23.39
N LEU A 121 10.99 -0.29 -23.06
CA LEU A 121 10.29 -1.19 -22.12
C LEU A 121 10.25 -0.60 -20.71
N ALA A 122 11.35 0.01 -20.25
CA ALA A 122 11.39 0.68 -18.95
C ALA A 122 10.35 1.81 -18.84
N GLN A 123 10.20 2.60 -19.89
CA GLN A 123 9.20 3.67 -19.95
C GLN A 123 7.78 3.11 -19.95
N ARG A 124 7.49 2.10 -20.77
CA ARG A 124 6.18 1.42 -20.79
C ARG A 124 5.83 0.81 -19.43
N LEU A 125 6.80 0.19 -18.74
CA LEU A 125 6.63 -0.33 -17.38
C LEU A 125 6.31 0.79 -16.38
N ALA A 126 7.03 1.91 -16.45
CA ALA A 126 6.82 3.05 -15.57
C ALA A 126 5.43 3.68 -15.78
N GLU A 127 4.98 3.85 -17.02
CA GLU A 127 3.65 4.34 -17.37
C GLU A 127 2.55 3.38 -16.89
N LYS A 128 2.67 2.09 -17.20
CA LYS A 128 1.69 1.05 -16.83
C LYS A 128 1.60 0.82 -15.31
N SER A 129 2.67 1.13 -14.57
CA SER A 129 2.69 1.01 -13.11
C SER A 129 1.81 2.04 -12.38
N GLY A 130 1.39 3.12 -13.04
CA GLY A 130 0.61 4.20 -12.41
C GLY A 130 1.38 4.94 -11.32
N ARG A 131 2.69 5.17 -11.52
CA ARG A 131 3.63 5.77 -10.55
C ARG A 131 3.80 4.96 -9.26
N ASN A 132 3.50 3.66 -9.29
CA ASN A 132 3.76 2.75 -8.18
C ASN A 132 5.05 1.97 -8.42
N LEU A 133 6.12 2.35 -7.72
CA LEU A 133 7.43 1.72 -7.87
C LEU A 133 7.41 0.21 -7.54
N ARG A 134 6.64 -0.20 -6.52
CA ARG A 134 6.50 -1.63 -6.19
C ARG A 134 5.87 -2.39 -7.35
N LYS A 135 4.81 -1.83 -7.94
CA LYS A 135 4.13 -2.43 -9.11
C LYS A 135 5.08 -2.51 -10.31
N ALA A 136 5.85 -1.44 -10.58
CA ALA A 136 6.82 -1.38 -11.67
C ALA A 136 7.90 -2.47 -11.55
N LEU A 137 8.46 -2.66 -10.34
CA LEU A 137 9.46 -3.70 -10.09
C LEU A 137 8.89 -5.11 -10.28
N LEU A 138 7.71 -5.38 -9.71
CA LEU A 138 7.05 -6.69 -9.87
C LEU A 138 6.70 -6.97 -11.34
N MET A 139 6.22 -5.96 -12.08
CA MET A 139 5.97 -6.09 -13.52
C MET A 139 7.25 -6.40 -14.29
N CYS A 140 8.36 -5.73 -13.97
CA CYS A 140 9.66 -5.99 -14.59
C CYS A 140 10.15 -7.42 -14.32
N GLU A 141 9.96 -7.91 -13.10
CA GLU A 141 10.29 -9.29 -12.72
C GLU A 141 9.42 -10.30 -13.47
N SER A 142 8.11 -10.08 -13.53
CA SER A 142 7.19 -10.92 -14.30
C SER A 142 7.53 -10.95 -15.79
N CYS A 143 7.90 -9.82 -16.39
CA CYS A 143 8.37 -9.78 -17.79
C CYS A 143 9.60 -10.69 -17.98
N ARG A 144 10.57 -10.63 -17.06
CA ARG A 144 11.77 -11.48 -17.13
C ARG A 144 11.42 -12.96 -17.08
N VAL A 145 10.52 -13.35 -16.17
CA VAL A 145 10.12 -14.76 -16.00
C VAL A 145 9.39 -15.28 -17.23
N GLN A 146 8.56 -14.44 -17.86
CA GLN A 146 7.80 -14.82 -19.04
C GLN A 146 8.67 -14.94 -20.30
N GLN A 147 9.57 -13.99 -20.51
CA GLN A 147 10.43 -13.96 -21.69
C GLN A 147 11.73 -13.23 -21.41
N TYR A 148 12.85 -13.89 -21.71
CA TYR A 148 14.18 -13.32 -21.73
C TYR A 148 14.95 -13.84 -22.96
N PRO A 149 15.70 -12.99 -23.72
CA PRO A 149 16.03 -11.57 -23.48
C PRO A 149 14.84 -10.60 -23.57
N PHE A 150 14.97 -9.43 -22.92
CA PHE A 150 13.96 -8.38 -23.01
C PHE A 150 13.87 -7.81 -24.43
N SER A 151 12.63 -7.62 -24.90
CA SER A 151 12.33 -6.94 -26.17
C SER A 151 11.61 -5.62 -25.91
N ALA A 152 11.76 -4.63 -26.80
CA ALA A 152 11.06 -3.34 -26.68
C ALA A 152 9.52 -3.50 -26.72
N ASP A 153 9.03 -4.39 -27.58
CA ASP A 153 7.61 -4.64 -27.81
C ASP A 153 7.03 -5.73 -26.91
N GLN A 154 7.75 -6.17 -25.89
CA GLN A 154 7.30 -7.26 -25.03
C GLN A 154 5.97 -6.92 -24.34
N ASP A 155 5.09 -7.92 -24.29
CA ASP A 155 3.84 -7.82 -23.54
C ASP A 155 4.13 -7.79 -22.05
N ILE A 156 3.60 -6.76 -21.39
CA ILE A 156 3.76 -6.58 -19.94
C ILE A 156 2.60 -7.31 -19.26
N PRO A 157 2.85 -8.40 -18.53
CA PRO A 157 1.80 -9.14 -17.84
C PRO A 157 1.13 -8.23 -16.81
N GLU A 158 -0.20 -8.30 -16.77
CA GLU A 158 -1.01 -7.61 -15.79
C GLU A 158 -1.42 -8.57 -14.69
N MET A 159 -1.84 -8.02 -13.55
CA MET A 159 -2.32 -8.85 -12.46
C MET A 159 -3.68 -9.44 -12.83
N ASP A 160 -3.91 -10.71 -12.50
CA ASP A 160 -5.14 -11.44 -12.86
C ASP A 160 -6.42 -10.69 -12.46
N TRP A 161 -6.41 -10.09 -11.26
CA TRP A 161 -7.54 -9.32 -10.78
C TRP A 161 -7.81 -8.04 -11.58
N GLU A 162 -6.78 -7.41 -12.17
CA GLU A 162 -6.94 -6.22 -13.02
C GLU A 162 -7.58 -6.62 -14.36
N ILE A 163 -7.15 -7.75 -14.93
CA ILE A 163 -7.73 -8.32 -16.16
C ILE A 163 -9.20 -8.69 -15.91
N TYR A 164 -9.45 -9.45 -14.84
CA TYR A 164 -10.80 -9.89 -14.48
C TYR A 164 -11.75 -8.71 -14.24
N LEU A 165 -11.26 -7.64 -13.61
CA LEU A 165 -12.02 -6.42 -13.37
C LEU A 165 -12.28 -5.63 -14.66
N ARG A 166 -11.31 -5.57 -15.58
CA ARG A 166 -11.48 -4.96 -16.90
C ARG A 166 -12.52 -5.69 -17.74
N GLU A 167 -12.48 -7.01 -17.77
CA GLU A 167 -13.50 -7.82 -18.42
C GLU A 167 -14.88 -7.59 -17.80
N THR A 168 -14.95 -7.50 -16.48
CA THR A 168 -16.21 -7.19 -15.78
C THR A 168 -16.73 -5.82 -16.18
N ALA A 169 -15.85 -4.81 -16.28
CA ALA A 169 -16.22 -3.46 -16.72
C ALA A 169 -16.75 -3.48 -18.18
N ASN A 170 -16.06 -4.19 -19.07
CA ASN A 170 -16.49 -4.34 -20.46
C ASN A 170 -17.83 -5.06 -20.57
N ALA A 171 -18.06 -6.09 -19.74
CA ALA A 171 -19.34 -6.80 -19.68
C ALA A 171 -20.49 -5.88 -19.26
N ILE A 172 -20.26 -4.99 -18.28
CA ILE A 172 -21.24 -3.98 -17.84
C ILE A 172 -21.57 -2.99 -18.97
N VAL A 173 -20.56 -2.51 -19.70
CA VAL A 173 -20.75 -1.57 -20.81
C VAL A 173 -21.46 -2.23 -21.99
N SER A 174 -21.15 -3.50 -22.27
CA SER A 174 -21.69 -4.22 -23.43
C SER A 174 -23.21 -4.44 -23.37
N GLN A 175 -23.77 -4.70 -22.18
CA GLN A 175 -25.18 -5.04 -22.04
C GLN A 175 -25.74 -4.62 -20.69
N GLN A 176 -26.72 -3.72 -20.72
CA GLN A 176 -27.38 -3.20 -19.52
C GLN A 176 -28.71 -3.92 -19.25
N SER A 177 -28.67 -5.25 -19.15
CA SER A 177 -29.84 -6.10 -18.84
C SER A 177 -29.82 -6.61 -17.39
N PRO A 178 -30.97 -6.92 -16.77
CA PRO A 178 -31.02 -7.52 -15.43
C PRO A 178 -30.28 -8.86 -15.33
N GLN A 179 -30.24 -9.63 -16.42
CA GLN A 179 -29.48 -10.89 -16.50
C GLN A 179 -27.98 -10.64 -16.41
N ARG A 180 -27.47 -9.66 -17.17
CA ARG A 180 -26.04 -9.29 -17.12
C ARG A 180 -25.66 -8.75 -15.74
N LEU A 181 -26.54 -8.01 -15.08
CA LEU A 181 -26.31 -7.52 -13.72
C LEU A 181 -26.11 -8.67 -12.72
N LEU A 182 -26.84 -9.78 -12.87
CA LEU A 182 -26.69 -10.97 -12.03
C LEU A 182 -25.34 -11.64 -12.23
N GLU A 183 -24.87 -11.75 -13.48
CA GLU A 183 -23.52 -12.26 -13.79
C GLU A 183 -22.43 -11.36 -13.20
N VAL A 184 -22.54 -10.04 -13.40
CA VAL A 184 -21.62 -9.05 -12.84
C VAL A 184 -21.57 -9.14 -11.32
N ARG A 185 -22.71 -9.33 -10.65
CA ARG A 185 -22.75 -9.54 -9.21
C ARG A 185 -21.96 -10.79 -8.80
N GLY A 186 -22.04 -11.88 -9.56
CA GLY A 186 -21.21 -13.08 -9.34
C GLY A 186 -19.71 -12.76 -9.43
N ARG A 187 -19.31 -12.03 -10.47
CA ARG A 187 -17.91 -11.59 -10.66
C ARG A 187 -17.40 -10.70 -9.51
N LEU A 188 -18.26 -9.81 -9.00
CA LEU A 188 -17.92 -8.97 -7.84
C LEU A 188 -17.75 -9.80 -6.57
N TYR A 189 -18.56 -10.84 -6.35
CA TYR A 189 -18.37 -11.74 -5.21
C TYR A 189 -17.05 -12.50 -5.31
N GLU A 190 -16.64 -12.94 -6.49
CA GLU A 190 -15.36 -13.61 -6.69
C GLU A 190 -14.19 -12.68 -6.32
N LEU A 191 -14.22 -11.43 -6.78
CA LEU A 191 -13.22 -10.42 -6.40
C LEU A 191 -13.17 -10.15 -4.89
N LEU A 192 -14.32 -10.07 -4.22
CA LEU A 192 -14.40 -9.89 -2.77
C LEU A 192 -13.90 -11.13 -2.01
N THR A 193 -14.14 -12.33 -2.54
CA THR A 193 -13.66 -13.59 -1.97
C THR A 193 -12.14 -13.67 -2.01
N HIS A 194 -11.51 -13.10 -3.04
CA HIS A 194 -10.05 -12.95 -3.13
C HIS A 194 -9.48 -11.79 -2.28
N CYS A 195 -10.26 -11.27 -1.32
CA CYS A 195 -9.85 -10.22 -0.38
C CYS A 195 -9.39 -8.92 -1.05
N ILE A 196 -9.92 -8.61 -2.23
CA ILE A 196 -9.64 -7.34 -2.90
C ILE A 196 -10.51 -6.26 -2.26
N PRO A 197 -9.93 -5.18 -1.72
CA PRO A 197 -10.69 -4.10 -1.09
C PRO A 197 -11.73 -3.50 -2.04
N PRO A 198 -13.00 -3.31 -1.58
CA PRO A 198 -14.05 -2.70 -2.40
C PRO A 198 -13.68 -1.31 -2.94
N GLU A 199 -12.89 -0.55 -2.17
CA GLU A 199 -12.40 0.78 -2.59
C GLU A 199 -11.54 0.68 -3.87
N ILE A 200 -10.74 -0.37 -4.00
CA ILE A 200 -9.89 -0.60 -5.19
C ILE A 200 -10.77 -0.99 -6.38
N ILE A 201 -11.71 -1.91 -6.17
CA ILE A 201 -12.68 -2.35 -7.19
C ILE A 201 -13.41 -1.14 -7.77
N MET A 202 -13.97 -0.29 -6.91
CA MET A 202 -14.71 0.92 -7.33
C MET A 202 -13.82 1.95 -8.01
N LYS A 203 -12.59 2.15 -7.52
CA LYS A 203 -11.65 3.10 -8.11
C LYS A 203 -11.27 2.71 -9.53
N VAL A 204 -11.01 1.42 -9.77
CA VAL A 204 -10.64 0.93 -11.09
C VAL A 204 -11.84 0.92 -12.04
N PHE A 205 -13.05 0.59 -11.58
CA PHE A 205 -14.25 0.79 -12.40
C PHE A 205 -14.37 2.24 -12.86
N LYS A 206 -14.27 3.21 -11.94
CA LYS A 206 -14.38 4.63 -12.28
C LYS A 206 -13.33 5.07 -13.31
N LEU A 207 -12.12 4.53 -13.25
CA LEU A 207 -11.08 4.84 -14.24
C LEU A 207 -11.36 4.21 -15.61
N LEU A 208 -11.98 3.03 -15.65
CA LEU A 208 -12.26 2.28 -16.87
C LEU A 208 -13.55 2.72 -17.58
N THR A 209 -14.54 3.27 -16.88
CA THR A 209 -15.81 3.72 -17.49
C THR A 209 -15.78 5.16 -18.02
N VAL A 210 -14.67 5.88 -17.82
CA VAL A 210 -14.47 7.26 -18.30
C VAL A 210 -13.76 7.29 -19.68
N VAL A 211 -13.45 6.11 -20.22
CA VAL A 211 -12.99 5.91 -21.61
C VAL A 211 -14.14 5.28 -22.40
#